data_AF-A0A5P1X023-F1
#
_entry.id   AF-A0A5P1X023-F1
#
_cell.length_a   1.000
_cell.length_b   1.000
_cell.length_c   1.000
_cell.angle_alpha   90.00
_cell.angle_beta   90.00
_cell.angle_gamma   90.00
#
_symmetry.space_group_name_H-M   'P 1'
#
loop_
_entity.id
_entity.type
_entity.pdbx_description
1 polymer ?
#
loop_
_entity_poly.entity_id
_entity_poly.type
_entity_poly.pdbx_seq_one_letter_code
_entity_poly.pdbx_strand_id
1 'polypeptide(L)'
;MFQSTGGIGQPHQVLGIVNATAHLMLSSETIDAFESMDQLFVEVQEKLAERATAKGADGIIDIRFNTQSVRVQVAPKFLVVTGYGTMVKLVQ
;
A
#
# COMPACT_ATOMS: atom_id res chain seq x y z
N MET A 1 -7.12 -6.92 -10.60
CA MET A 1 -8.00 -5.77 -10.26
C MET A 1 -7.27 -4.48 -10.58
N PHE A 2 -7.96 -3.38 -10.87
CA PHE A 2 -7.27 -2.11 -11.16
C PHE A 2 -6.93 -1.33 -9.89
N GLN A 3 -5.87 -0.54 -9.94
CA GLN A 3 -5.39 0.33 -8.85
C GLN A 3 -5.08 1.70 -9.41
N SER A 4 -5.51 2.77 -8.73
CA SER A 4 -5.33 4.15 -9.18
C SER A 4 -5.00 5.09 -8.02
N THR A 5 -4.11 6.05 -8.26
CA THR A 5 -3.78 7.13 -7.33
C THR A 5 -4.77 8.30 -7.37
N GLY A 6 -5.69 8.31 -8.34
CA GLY A 6 -6.82 9.24 -8.42
C GLY A 6 -8.14 8.52 -8.60
N GLY A 7 -9.22 9.30 -8.73
CA GLY A 7 -10.55 8.78 -9.01
C GLY A 7 -10.72 8.22 -10.43
N ILE A 8 -11.92 7.71 -10.70
CA ILE A 8 -12.32 7.20 -12.03
C ILE A 8 -13.60 7.91 -12.49
N GLY A 9 -13.74 8.09 -13.81
CA GLY A 9 -14.92 8.69 -14.42
C GLY A 9 -16.08 7.72 -14.66
N GLN A 10 -15.89 6.42 -14.42
CA GLN A 10 -16.93 5.41 -14.58
C GLN A 10 -17.87 5.39 -13.36
N PRO A 11 -19.17 5.10 -13.55
CA PRO A 11 -20.09 4.81 -12.46
C PRO A 11 -19.57 3.67 -11.58
N HIS A 12 -19.58 3.86 -10.27
CA HIS A 12 -19.12 2.87 -9.30
C HIS A 12 -19.80 3.01 -7.95
N GLN A 13 -19.84 1.90 -7.21
CA GLN A 13 -20.22 1.85 -5.80
C GLN A 13 -18.97 1.79 -4.92
N VAL A 14 -18.94 2.59 -3.85
CA VAL A 14 -17.89 2.52 -2.82
C VAL A 14 -18.19 1.37 -1.86
N LEU A 15 -17.22 0.46 -1.69
CA LEU A 15 -17.29 -0.67 -0.76
C LEU A 15 -16.58 -0.41 0.58
N GLY A 16 -15.94 0.76 0.72
CA GLY A 16 -15.24 1.20 1.93
C GLY A 16 -13.72 1.29 1.74
N ILE A 17 -13.01 1.51 2.84
CA ILE A 17 -11.55 1.72 2.86
C ILE A 17 -10.82 0.38 3.02
N VAL A 18 -9.68 0.25 2.33
CA VAL A 18 -8.72 -0.83 2.51
C VAL A 18 -7.34 -0.25 2.80
N ASN A 19 -6.59 -0.91 3.68
CA ASN A 19 -5.21 -0.59 3.97
C ASN A 19 -4.36 -1.86 3.99
N ALA A 20 -3.05 -1.70 3.84
CA ALA A 20 -2.06 -2.75 4.04
C ALA A 20 -0.72 -2.13 4.43
N THR A 21 0.08 -2.90 5.17
CA THR A 21 1.41 -2.49 5.62
C THR A 21 2.42 -3.59 5.30
N ALA A 22 3.58 -3.18 4.81
CA ALA A 22 4.76 -4.00 4.64
C ALA A 22 5.95 -3.32 5.33
N HIS A 23 6.92 -4.12 5.76
CA HIS A 23 8.11 -3.61 6.40
C HIS A 23 9.34 -4.45 6.06
N LEU A 24 10.50 -3.80 6.06
CA LEU A 24 11.80 -4.43 5.87
C LEU A 24 12.69 -4.07 7.06
N MET A 25 13.39 -5.05 7.62
CA MET A 25 14.43 -4.81 8.61
C MET A 25 15.75 -4.49 7.90
N LEU A 26 16.39 -3.38 8.27
CA LEU A 26 17.73 -3.03 7.81
C LEU A 26 18.79 -3.78 8.61
N SER A 27 19.83 -4.22 7.91
CA SER A 27 21.05 -4.73 8.53
C SER A 27 21.92 -3.55 8.97
N SER A 28 22.88 -3.80 9.88
CA SER A 28 23.79 -2.75 10.35
C SER A 28 24.71 -2.20 9.25
N GLU A 29 24.92 -2.98 8.18
CA GLU A 29 25.74 -2.66 7.01
C GLU A 29 24.96 -1.95 5.89
N THR A 30 23.62 -1.91 5.98
CA THR A 30 22.73 -1.32 4.95
C THR A 30 21.76 -0.28 5.52
N ILE A 31 22.20 0.48 6.53
CA ILE A 31 21.36 1.47 7.23
C ILE A 31 20.82 2.61 6.34
N ASP A 32 21.42 2.79 5.16
CA ASP A 32 21.11 3.79 4.14
C ASP A 32 20.44 3.22 2.88
N ALA A 33 20.14 1.91 2.87
CA ALA A 33 19.52 1.23 1.72
C ALA A 33 18.02 1.53 1.58
N PHE A 34 17.65 2.82 1.52
CA PHE A 34 16.28 3.30 1.37
C PHE A 34 15.64 2.91 0.03
N GLU A 35 16.44 2.66 -1.01
CA GLU A 35 16.01 2.07 -2.29
C GLU A 35 15.26 0.73 -2.07
N SER A 36 15.57 0.01 -0.98
CA SER A 36 14.86 -1.20 -0.58
C SER A 36 13.40 -0.97 -0.15
N MET A 37 12.91 0.28 -0.14
CA MET A 37 11.48 0.59 0.02
C MET A 37 10.67 0.24 -1.23
N ASP A 38 11.27 0.21 -2.42
CA ASP A 38 10.54 -0.01 -3.67
C ASP A 38 9.79 -1.35 -3.68
N GLN A 39 10.44 -2.42 -3.19
CA GLN A 39 9.80 -3.72 -3.01
C GLN A 39 8.62 -3.69 -2.02
N LEU A 40 8.64 -2.82 -1.01
CA LEU A 40 7.56 -2.70 -0.04
C LEU A 40 6.31 -2.08 -0.66
N PHE A 41 6.45 -1.21 -1.67
CA PHE A 41 5.29 -0.70 -2.40
C PHE A 41 4.58 -1.81 -3.18
N VAL A 42 5.34 -2.68 -3.85
CA VAL A 42 4.78 -3.83 -4.58
C VAL A 42 4.05 -4.77 -3.61
N GLU A 43 4.69 -5.13 -2.48
CA GLU A 43 4.08 -6.00 -1.47
C GLU A 43 2.79 -5.40 -0.88
N VAL A 44 2.77 -4.09 -0.63
CA VAL A 44 1.58 -3.40 -0.17
C VAL A 44 0.49 -3.42 -1.24
N GLN A 45 0.80 -3.17 -2.51
CA GLN A 45 -0.16 -3.22 -3.61
C GLN A 45 -0.79 -4.60 -3.76
N GLU A 46 0.00 -5.67 -3.63
CA GLU A 46 -0.49 -7.05 -3.66
C GLU A 46 -1.45 -7.32 -2.49
N LYS A 47 -1.05 -6.99 -1.26
CA LYS A 47 -1.90 -7.13 -0.06
C LYS A 47 -3.20 -6.33 -0.15
N LEU A 48 -3.14 -5.10 -0.69
CA LEU A 48 -4.32 -4.28 -0.94
C LEU A 48 -5.26 -4.98 -1.92
N ALA A 49 -4.70 -5.51 -3.02
CA ALA A 49 -5.47 -6.20 -4.03
C ALA A 49 -6.14 -7.49 -3.53
N GLU A 50 -5.42 -8.30 -2.76
CA GLU A 50 -5.98 -9.49 -2.11
C GLU A 50 -7.15 -9.14 -1.18
N ARG A 51 -6.96 -8.16 -0.30
CA ARG A 51 -8.00 -7.71 0.65
C ARG A 51 -9.22 -7.13 -0.05
N ALA A 52 -9.03 -6.37 -1.11
CA ALA A 52 -10.12 -5.78 -1.88
C ALA A 52 -10.87 -6.83 -2.71
N THR A 53 -10.15 -7.79 -3.30
CA THR A 53 -10.74 -8.93 -4.03
C THR A 53 -11.59 -9.78 -3.11
N ALA A 54 -11.11 -10.07 -1.89
CA ALA A 54 -11.86 -10.82 -0.87
C ALA A 54 -13.17 -10.12 -0.45
N LYS A 55 -13.28 -8.81 -0.68
CA LYS A 55 -14.48 -7.99 -0.43
C LYS A 55 -15.32 -7.74 -1.68
N GLY A 56 -15.01 -8.37 -2.80
CA GLY A 56 -15.75 -8.26 -4.05
C GLY A 56 -15.61 -6.90 -4.76
N ALA A 57 -14.49 -6.21 -4.52
CA ALA A 57 -14.15 -4.98 -5.24
C ALA A 57 -13.57 -5.30 -6.63
N ASP A 58 -13.85 -4.44 -7.60
CA ASP A 58 -13.26 -4.53 -8.95
C ASP A 58 -11.95 -3.72 -9.04
N GLY A 59 -11.79 -2.73 -8.16
CA GLY A 59 -10.55 -1.97 -8.03
C GLY A 59 -10.45 -1.13 -6.76
N ILE A 60 -9.34 -0.42 -6.67
CA ILE A 60 -9.01 0.50 -5.57
C ILE A 60 -8.62 1.85 -6.18
N ILE A 61 -9.28 2.92 -5.74
CA ILE A 61 -9.01 4.30 -6.18
C ILE A 61 -8.44 5.13 -5.04
N ASP A 62 -7.92 6.32 -5.39
CA ASP A 62 -7.34 7.29 -4.47
C ASP A 62 -6.27 6.69 -3.55
N ILE A 63 -5.46 5.78 -4.10
CA ILE A 63 -4.39 5.13 -3.34
C ILE A 63 -3.36 6.17 -2.91
N ARG A 64 -2.98 6.07 -1.64
CA ARG A 64 -1.93 6.86 -1.00
C ARG A 64 -1.01 5.92 -0.23
N PHE A 65 0.25 6.33 -0.11
CA PHE A 65 1.27 5.61 0.65
C PHE A 65 1.91 6.53 1.67
N ASN A 66 2.07 6.02 2.88
CA ASN A 66 2.87 6.61 3.93
C ASN A 66 4.14 5.80 4.10
N THR A 67 5.28 6.47 4.05
CA THR A 67 6.60 5.87 4.27
C THR A 67 7.13 6.30 5.63
N GLN A 68 7.72 5.36 6.37
CA GLN A 68 8.31 5.62 7.68
C GLN A 68 9.63 4.87 7.83
N SER A 69 10.65 5.52 8.39
CA SER A 69 11.83 4.85 8.93
C SER A 69 11.69 4.74 10.45
N VAL A 70 11.56 3.54 10.98
CA VAL A 70 11.47 3.30 12.43
C VAL A 70 12.88 3.07 12.98
N ARG A 71 13.26 3.87 13.97
CA ARG A 71 14.56 3.76 14.64
C ARG A 71 14.45 2.88 15.87
N VAL A 72 15.49 2.07 16.10
CA VAL A 72 15.71 1.39 17.37
C VAL A 72 17.02 1.93 17.92
N GLN A 73 16.97 2.58 19.09
CA GLN A 73 18.06 3.41 19.62
C GLN A 73 18.44 4.56 18.65
N VAL A 74 19.69 4.63 18.21
CA VAL A 74 20.23 5.71 17.35
C VAL A 74 20.15 5.40 15.85
N ALA A 75 19.92 4.15 15.45
CA ALA A 75 19.97 3.73 14.05
C ALA A 75 18.58 3.42 13.46
N PRO A 76 18.31 3.78 12.19
CA PRO A 76 17.18 3.24 11.43
C PRO A 76 17.25 1.70 11.41
N LYS A 77 16.17 1.05 11.86
CA LYS A 77 16.12 -0.42 11.91
C LYS A 77 15.06 -1.02 11.00
N PHE A 78 13.97 -0.28 10.76
CA PHE A 78 12.93 -0.73 9.85
C PHE A 78 12.54 0.35 8.86
N LEU A 79 12.29 -0.07 7.63
CA LEU A 79 11.56 0.69 6.63
C LEU A 79 10.13 0.15 6.61
N VAL A 80 9.14 1.04 6.67
CA VAL A 80 7.72 0.68 6.71
C VAL A 80 6.99 1.46 5.64
N VAL A 81 6.19 0.75 4.84
CA VAL A 81 5.26 1.35 3.89
C VAL A 81 3.85 0.93 4.28
N THR A 82 2.97 1.91 4.46
CA THR A 82 1.54 1.69 4.64
C THR A 82 0.79 2.32 3.48
N GLY A 83 0.09 1.49 2.71
CA GLY A 83 -0.80 1.93 1.64
C GLY A 83 -2.25 1.87 2.09
N TYR A 84 -3.06 2.80 1.59
CA TYR A 84 -4.51 2.80 1.79
C TYR A 84 -5.23 3.43 0.60
N GLY A 85 -6.49 3.05 0.41
CA GLY A 85 -7.33 3.58 -0.66
C GLY A 85 -8.79 3.16 -0.50
N THR A 86 -9.60 3.51 -1.48
CA THR A 86 -11.05 3.26 -1.48
C THR A 86 -11.36 2.10 -2.43
N MET A 87 -11.96 1.04 -1.90
CA MET A 87 -12.44 -0.08 -2.71
C MET A 87 -13.69 0.33 -3.46
N VAL A 88 -13.74 -0.01 -4.74
CA VAL A 88 -14.88 0.29 -5.61
C VAL A 88 -15.32 -0.93 -6.40
N LYS A 89 -16.63 -1.00 -6.67
CA LYS A 89 -17.25 -1.96 -7.58
C LYS A 89 -17.84 -1.20 -8.75
N LEU A 90 -17.52 -1.59 -9.97
CA LEU A 90 -18.06 -0.95 -11.16
C LEU A 90 -19.54 -1.29 -11.29
N VAL A 91 -20.36 -0.30 -11.65
CA VAL A 91 -21.78 -0.50 -11.97
C VAL A 91 -22.01 -0.17 -13.44
N GLN A 92 -22.86 -0.96 -14.08
CA GLN A 92 -23.30 -0.73 -15.46
C GLN A 92 -24.45 0.26 -15.49
#